data_AF-A0A7R9AIV4-F1
#
_entry.id   AF-A0A7R9AIV4-F1
#
_cell.length_a   1.000
_cell.length_b   1.000
_cell.length_c   1.000
_cell.angle_alpha   90.00
_cell.angle_beta   90.00
_cell.angle_gamma   90.00
#
_symmetry.space_group_name_H-M   'P 1'
#
loop_
_entity.id
_entity.type
_entity.pdbx_description
1 polymer ?
#
loop_
_entity_poly.entity_id
_entity_poly.type
_entity_poly.pdbx_seq_one_letter_code
_entity_poly.pdbx_strand_id
1 'polypeptide(L)'
;MVMIRDILMYMDRVYVQQNNVENVFNLGLTLFRDLVVRYGNIRDHLRDTLLDMVMRERRGEVVDRLAVRNACQMLIMLGRDVYKEDFEEPFLQQSIDFYRVESQNFLRENSASVYIHKVEGRIAEERERASHYLDEDTKEAIVHVVEDELIRKHMQTIVE
;
A
#
# COMPACT_ATOMS: atom_id res chain seq x y z
N MET A 1 13.10 18.86 11.29
CA MET A 1 13.49 19.51 10.02
C MET A 1 12.99 20.94 9.87
N VAL A 2 11.78 21.29 10.33
CA VAL A 2 11.23 22.67 10.20
C VAL A 2 12.15 23.73 10.83
N MET A 3 12.66 23.51 12.04
CA MET A 3 13.57 24.44 12.71
C MET A 3 14.90 24.65 11.97
N ILE A 4 15.46 23.62 11.32
CA ILE A 4 16.73 23.75 10.57
C ILE A 4 16.52 24.57 9.30
N ARG A 5 15.41 24.33 8.59
CA ARG A 5 15.01 25.14 7.44
C ARG A 5 14.81 26.60 7.84
N ASP A 6 14.19 26.86 8.99
CA ASP A 6 13.91 28.23 9.43
C ASP A 6 15.19 28.98 9.81
N ILE A 7 16.19 28.30 10.39
CA ILE A 7 17.53 28.87 10.62
C ILE A 7 18.24 29.14 9.29
N LEU A 8 18.12 28.24 8.31
CA LEU A 8 18.77 28.32 7.00
C LEU A 8 17.92 29.02 5.93
N MET A 9 16.87 29.76 6.33
CA MET A 9 15.85 30.29 5.42
C MET A 9 16.45 31.19 4.33
N TYR A 10 17.49 31.96 4.64
CA TYR A 10 18.16 32.81 3.65
C TYR A 10 18.88 31.99 2.58
N MET A 11 19.58 30.92 2.98
CA MET A 11 20.23 29.99 2.05
C MET A 11 19.18 29.32 1.14
N ASP A 12 18.06 28.90 1.72
CA ASP A 12 16.97 28.23 1.01
C ASP A 12 16.29 29.16 -0.02
N ARG A 13 16.24 30.46 0.25
CA ARG A 13 15.64 31.45 -0.67
C ARG A 13 16.60 31.95 -1.74
N VAL A 14 17.89 32.09 -1.44
CA VAL A 14 18.85 32.73 -2.35
C VAL A 14 19.72 31.69 -3.04
N TYR A 15 20.48 30.91 -2.26
CA TYR A 15 21.47 29.99 -2.80
C TYR A 15 20.84 28.82 -3.56
N VAL A 16 19.79 28.22 -2.99
CA VAL A 16 19.11 27.06 -3.58
C VAL A 16 18.47 27.41 -4.92
N GLN A 17 17.83 28.59 -5.02
CA GLN A 17 17.21 29.08 -6.25
C GLN A 17 18.26 29.43 -7.32
N GLN A 18 19.35 30.09 -6.93
CA GLN A 18 20.41 30.49 -7.88
C GLN A 18 21.17 29.30 -8.45
N ASN A 19 21.41 28.26 -7.66
CA ASN A 19 22.18 27.09 -8.07
C ASN A 19 21.31 25.91 -8.54
N ASN A 20 19.98 26.06 -8.53
CA ASN A 20 19.01 25.04 -8.93
C ASN A 20 19.24 23.68 -8.25
N VAL A 21 19.48 23.72 -6.93
CA VAL A 21 19.68 22.53 -6.09
C VAL A 21 18.43 22.24 -5.24
N GLU A 22 18.39 21.09 -4.58
CA GLU A 22 17.29 20.77 -3.66
C GLU A 22 17.30 21.67 -2.42
N ASN A 23 16.10 22.06 -1.97
CA ASN A 23 15.93 22.83 -0.74
C ASN A 23 16.26 21.97 0.49
N VAL A 24 16.49 22.63 1.63
CA VAL A 24 16.93 21.96 2.88
C VAL A 24 15.96 20.86 3.33
N PHE A 25 14.65 21.07 3.13
CA PHE A 25 13.63 20.11 3.52
C PHE A 25 13.65 18.85 2.63
N ASN A 26 13.68 19.04 1.32
CA ASN A 26 13.72 17.97 0.33
C ASN A 26 15.04 17.18 0.45
N LEU A 27 16.17 17.87 0.62
CA LEU A 27 17.45 17.20 0.88
C LEU A 27 17.37 16.33 2.14
N GLY A 28 16.72 16.82 3.18
CA GLY A 28 16.45 16.06 4.40
C GLY A 28 15.62 14.80 4.17
N LEU A 29 14.58 14.88 3.33
CA LEU A 29 13.76 13.73 2.94
C LEU A 29 14.56 12.73 2.10
N THR A 30 15.33 13.21 1.12
CA THR A 30 16.22 12.39 0.28
C THR A 30 17.21 11.60 1.14
N LEU A 31 17.88 12.26 2.09
CA LEU A 31 18.81 11.60 3.00
C LEU A 31 18.12 10.59 3.92
N PHE A 32 16.94 10.93 4.47
CA PHE A 32 16.20 10.00 5.31
C PHE A 32 15.69 8.77 4.53
N ARG A 33 15.22 8.99 3.31
CA ARG A 33 14.81 7.93 2.38
C ARG A 33 15.97 6.98 2.13
N ASP A 34 17.12 7.49 1.72
CA ASP A 34 18.22 6.66 1.22
C ASP A 34 19.03 6.01 2.35
N LEU A 35 19.23 6.71 3.47
CA LEU A 35 20.06 6.21 4.57
C LEU A 35 19.30 5.43 5.64
N VAL A 36 17.98 5.60 5.74
CA VAL A 36 17.16 4.96 6.78
C VAL A 36 16.10 4.05 6.15
N VAL A 37 15.15 4.60 5.39
CA VAL A 37 13.98 3.82 4.94
C VAL A 37 14.35 2.77 3.90
N ARG A 38 15.21 3.13 2.94
CA ARG A 38 15.73 2.22 1.89
C ARG A 38 17.01 1.50 2.29
N TYR A 39 17.43 1.62 3.55
CA TYR A 39 18.51 0.78 4.05
C TYR A 39 18.06 -0.68 4.05
N GLY A 40 18.81 -1.56 3.39
CA GLY A 40 18.33 -2.89 2.96
C GLY A 40 17.54 -3.66 4.02
N ASN A 41 18.10 -3.83 5.22
CA ASN A 41 17.42 -4.55 6.30
C ASN A 41 16.15 -3.85 6.81
N ILE A 42 16.14 -2.51 6.86
CA ILE A 42 15.00 -1.73 7.34
C ILE A 42 13.88 -1.76 6.30
N ARG A 43 14.23 -1.57 5.01
CA ARG A 43 13.27 -1.61 3.91
C ARG A 43 12.53 -2.93 3.87
N ASP A 44 13.28 -4.04 3.86
CA ASP A 44 12.71 -5.37 3.73
C ASP A 44 11.86 -5.69 4.97
N HIS A 45 12.34 -5.36 6.18
CA HIS A 45 11.57 -5.57 7.40
C HIS A 45 10.30 -4.71 7.49
N LEU A 46 10.36 -3.45 7.03
CA LEU A 46 9.22 -2.55 6.97
C LEU A 46 8.15 -3.09 6.03
N ARG A 47 8.56 -3.48 4.81
CA ARG A 47 7.65 -4.09 3.82
C ARG A 47 7.00 -5.34 4.40
N ASP A 48 7.81 -6.28 4.89
CA ASP A 48 7.31 -7.56 5.36
C ASP A 48 6.36 -7.39 6.57
N THR A 49 6.66 -6.43 7.46
CA THR A 49 5.79 -6.09 8.60
C THR A 49 4.45 -5.51 8.15
N LEU A 50 4.45 -4.55 7.21
CA LEU A 50 3.21 -3.94 6.72
C LEU A 50 2.34 -4.98 6.00
N LEU A 51 2.95 -5.82 5.17
CA LEU A 51 2.26 -6.91 4.48
C LEU A 51 1.70 -7.95 5.47
N ASP A 52 2.46 -8.32 6.50
CA ASP A 52 1.98 -9.22 7.56
C ASP A 52 0.78 -8.62 8.31
N MET A 53 0.81 -7.33 8.63
CA MET A 53 -0.32 -6.65 9.28
C MET A 53 -1.59 -6.69 8.41
N VAL A 54 -1.48 -6.46 7.10
CA VAL A 54 -2.61 -6.59 6.17
C VAL A 54 -3.14 -8.03 6.15
N MET A 55 -2.25 -9.02 6.08
CA MET A 55 -2.64 -10.43 6.04
C MET A 55 -3.33 -10.90 7.32
N ARG A 56 -2.85 -10.43 8.48
CA ARG A 56 -3.46 -10.69 9.77
C ARG A 56 -4.85 -10.04 9.87
N GLU A 57 -4.99 -8.82 9.37
CA GLU A 57 -6.30 -8.16 9.27
C GLU A 57 -7.27 -8.92 8.37
N ARG A 58 -6.82 -9.45 7.22
CA ARG A 58 -7.64 -10.32 6.33
C ARG A 58 -8.11 -11.61 7.00
N ARG A 59 -7.35 -12.11 7.98
CA ARG A 59 -7.71 -13.29 8.80
C ARG A 59 -8.63 -12.95 9.97
N GLY A 60 -8.99 -11.67 10.14
CA GLY A 60 -9.86 -11.19 11.22
C GLY A 60 -9.12 -10.84 12.51
N GLU A 61 -7.80 -10.72 12.48
CA GLU A 61 -7.04 -10.24 13.63
C GLU A 61 -7.11 -8.71 13.74
N VAL A 62 -7.08 -8.19 14.98
CA VAL A 62 -7.01 -6.75 15.23
C VAL A 62 -5.58 -6.28 15.03
N VAL A 63 -5.37 -5.34 14.11
CA VAL A 63 -4.07 -4.72 13.82
C VAL A 63 -4.10 -3.22 14.05
N ASP A 64 -2.92 -2.63 14.26
CA ASP A 64 -2.79 -1.18 14.39
C ASP A 64 -2.89 -0.50 13.01
N ARG A 65 -4.13 -0.18 12.61
CA ARG A 65 -4.42 0.56 11.37
C ARG A 65 -3.72 1.92 11.31
N LEU A 66 -3.47 2.56 12.46
CA LEU A 66 -2.81 3.86 12.52
C LEU A 66 -1.33 3.73 12.17
N ALA A 67 -0.66 2.68 12.64
CA ALA A 67 0.73 2.39 12.28
C ALA A 67 0.88 2.16 10.76
N VAL A 68 -0.01 1.36 10.15
CA VAL A 68 -0.01 1.15 8.69
C VAL A 68 -0.22 2.47 7.96
N ARG A 69 -1.22 3.26 8.37
CA ARG A 69 -1.50 4.58 7.78
C ARG A 69 -0.30 5.52 7.85
N ASN A 70 0.33 5.63 9.02
CA ASN A 70 1.47 6.51 9.22
C ASN A 70 2.68 6.07 8.38
N ALA A 71 2.90 4.76 8.26
CA ALA A 71 3.96 4.22 7.41
C ALA A 71 3.69 4.49 5.92
N CYS A 72 2.47 4.25 5.43
CA CYS A 72 2.10 4.57 4.06
C CYS A 72 2.25 6.07 3.76
N GLN A 73 1.77 6.94 4.66
CA GLN A 73 1.93 8.40 4.53
C GLN A 73 3.40 8.82 4.52
N MET A 74 4.24 8.22 5.36
CA MET A 74 5.68 8.46 5.35
C MET A 74 6.29 8.08 3.99
N LEU A 75 5.97 6.90 3.46
CA LEU A 75 6.48 6.46 2.14
C LEU A 75 6.06 7.43 1.03
N ILE A 76 4.80 7.88 1.02
CA ILE A 76 4.29 8.87 0.05
C ILE A 76 5.05 10.20 0.18
N MET A 77 5.31 10.67 1.40
CA MET A 77 6.08 11.91 1.65
C MET A 77 7.53 11.81 1.16
N LEU A 78 8.13 10.62 1.19
CA LEU A 78 9.50 10.40 0.70
C LEU A 78 9.57 10.26 -0.83
N GLY A 79 8.41 10.04 -1.48
CA GLY A 79 8.25 10.04 -2.92
C GLY A 79 7.15 9.05 -3.34
N ARG A 80 6.35 9.42 -4.35
CA ARG A 80 5.30 8.53 -4.86
C ARG A 80 5.88 7.22 -5.40
N ASP A 81 7.04 7.26 -6.04
CA ASP A 81 7.74 6.07 -6.54
C ASP A 81 8.23 5.18 -5.38
N VAL A 82 8.57 5.77 -4.23
CA VAL A 82 8.96 5.03 -3.01
C VAL A 82 7.80 4.20 -2.50
N TYR A 83 6.62 4.80 -2.38
CA TYR A 83 5.41 4.08 -1.98
C TYR A 83 5.06 2.96 -2.96
N LYS A 84 5.18 3.22 -4.27
CA LYS A 84 4.88 2.23 -5.32
C LYS A 84 5.77 1.00 -5.24
N GLU A 85 7.08 1.21 -5.29
CA GLU A 85 8.07 0.14 -5.33
C GLU A 85 8.18 -0.61 -3.99
N ASP A 86 8.19 0.13 -2.87
CA ASP A 86 8.50 -0.46 -1.56
C ASP A 86 7.25 -1.06 -0.88
N PHE A 87 6.03 -0.67 -1.27
CA PHE A 87 4.79 -1.15 -0.66
C PHE A 87 3.70 -1.58 -1.65
N GLU A 88 3.26 -0.71 -2.58
CA GLU A 88 2.08 -0.97 -3.42
C GLU A 88 2.23 -2.23 -4.29
N GLU A 89 3.35 -2.37 -5.01
CA GLU A 89 3.59 -3.53 -5.87
C GLU A 89 3.64 -4.86 -5.07
N PRO A 90 4.42 -4.97 -3.97
CA PRO A 90 4.37 -6.14 -3.10
C PRO A 90 2.98 -6.41 -2.50
N PHE A 91 2.25 -5.36 -2.12
CA PHE A 91 0.91 -5.46 -1.55
C PHE A 91 -0.10 -6.03 -2.56
N LEU A 92 -0.11 -5.49 -3.78
CA LEU A 92 -0.99 -5.99 -4.83
C LEU A 92 -0.63 -7.44 -5.20
N GLN A 93 0.66 -7.76 -5.31
CA GLN A 93 1.10 -9.13 -5.59
C GLN A 93 0.67 -10.12 -4.49
N GLN A 94 0.85 -9.77 -3.21
CA GLN A 94 0.38 -10.60 -2.10
C GLN A 94 -1.15 -10.75 -2.12
N SER A 95 -1.87 -9.71 -2.51
CA SER A 95 -3.33 -9.73 -2.62
C SER A 95 -3.81 -10.65 -3.74
N ILE A 96 -3.14 -10.60 -4.91
CA ILE A 96 -3.39 -11.53 -6.02
C ILE A 96 -3.25 -12.98 -5.55
N ASP A 97 -2.15 -13.30 -4.86
CA ASP A 97 -1.88 -14.66 -4.42
C ASP A 97 -2.88 -15.13 -3.34
N PHE A 98 -3.28 -14.23 -2.44
CA PHE A 98 -4.32 -14.49 -1.45
C PHE A 98 -5.68 -14.79 -2.10
N TYR A 99 -6.16 -13.90 -2.99
CA TYR A 99 -7.47 -14.06 -3.64
C TYR A 99 -7.50 -15.21 -4.64
N ARG A 100 -6.37 -15.56 -5.26
CA ARG A 100 -6.28 -16.75 -6.09
C ARG A 100 -6.58 -18.02 -5.30
N VAL A 101 -5.96 -18.20 -4.13
CA VAL A 101 -6.21 -19.37 -3.28
C VAL A 101 -7.63 -19.34 -2.72
N GLU A 102 -8.09 -18.18 -2.28
CA GLU A 102 -9.44 -18.02 -1.73
C GLU A 102 -10.54 -18.33 -2.78
N SER A 103 -10.38 -17.87 -4.01
CA SER A 103 -11.31 -18.15 -5.12
C SER A 103 -11.48 -19.65 -5.35
N GLN A 104 -10.38 -20.41 -5.35
CA GLN A 104 -10.40 -21.86 -5.57
C GLN A 104 -11.10 -22.59 -4.43
N ASN A 105 -10.89 -22.16 -3.19
CA ASN A 105 -11.58 -22.74 -2.04
C ASN A 105 -13.07 -22.43 -2.09
N PHE A 106 -13.44 -21.19 -2.42
CA PHE A 106 -14.85 -20.79 -2.50
C PHE A 106 -15.61 -21.55 -3.60
N LEU A 107 -15.01 -21.73 -4.78
CA LEU A 107 -15.62 -22.49 -5.89
C LEU A 107 -15.78 -23.98 -5.57
N ARG A 108 -14.90 -24.56 -4.77
CA ARG A 108 -15.00 -25.99 -4.37
C ARG A 108 -16.06 -26.24 -3.31
N GLU A 109 -16.24 -25.29 -2.39
CA GLU A 109 -17.05 -25.49 -1.20
C GLU A 109 -18.45 -24.88 -1.27
N ASN A 110 -18.72 -23.98 -2.23
CA ASN A 110 -19.94 -23.17 -2.26
C ASN A 110 -20.63 -23.23 -3.62
N SER A 111 -21.95 -23.02 -3.63
CA SER A 111 -22.72 -22.79 -4.86
C SER A 111 -22.41 -21.41 -5.45
N ALA A 112 -22.70 -21.23 -6.75
CA ALA A 112 -22.48 -19.96 -7.45
C ALA A 112 -23.16 -18.75 -6.76
N SER A 113 -24.37 -18.92 -6.21
CA SER A 113 -25.06 -17.86 -5.47
C SER A 113 -24.34 -17.44 -4.18
N VAL A 114 -23.84 -18.42 -3.42
CA VAL A 114 -23.07 -18.17 -2.19
C VAL A 114 -21.70 -17.57 -2.52
N TYR A 115 -21.09 -18.00 -3.63
CA TYR A 115 -19.85 -17.43 -4.13
C TYR A 115 -19.99 -15.94 -4.41
N ILE A 116 -20.99 -15.52 -5.20
CA ILE A 116 -21.22 -14.10 -5.54
C ILE A 116 -21.40 -13.27 -4.27
N HIS A 117 -22.19 -13.75 -3.31
CA HIS A 117 -22.41 -13.02 -2.06
C HIS A 117 -21.12 -12.86 -1.24
N LYS A 118 -20.26 -13.89 -1.20
CA LYS A 118 -18.94 -13.81 -0.56
C LYS A 118 -18.01 -12.84 -1.28
N VAL A 119 -18.03 -12.82 -2.61
CA VAL A 119 -17.21 -11.88 -3.41
C VAL A 119 -17.63 -10.43 -3.15
N GLU A 120 -18.93 -10.13 -3.13
CA GLU A 120 -19.42 -8.79 -2.77
C GLU A 120 -18.96 -8.37 -1.37
N GLY A 121 -19.03 -9.29 -0.40
CA GLY A 121 -18.50 -9.07 0.95
C GLY A 121 -17.00 -8.73 0.94
N ARG A 122 -16.19 -9.49 0.20
CA ARG A 122 -14.74 -9.25 0.09
C ARG A 122 -14.41 -7.92 -0.56
N ILE A 123 -15.15 -7.51 -1.58
CA ILE A 123 -14.96 -6.20 -2.23
C ILE A 123 -15.28 -5.07 -1.24
N ALA A 124 -16.36 -5.19 -0.47
CA ALA A 124 -16.73 -4.19 0.54
C ALA A 124 -15.67 -4.10 1.65
N GLU A 125 -15.17 -5.24 2.14
CA GLU A 125 -14.11 -5.31 3.15
C GLU A 125 -12.80 -4.67 2.66
N GLU A 126 -12.36 -4.96 1.43
CA GLU A 126 -11.15 -4.34 0.88
C GLU A 126 -11.32 -2.84 0.65
N ARG A 127 -12.50 -2.40 0.20
CA ARG A 127 -12.78 -0.98 0.02
C ARG A 127 -12.73 -0.23 1.35
N GLU A 128 -13.31 -0.81 2.40
CA GLU A 128 -13.24 -0.24 3.75
C GLU A 128 -11.80 -0.21 4.26
N ARG A 129 -11.07 -1.32 4.15
CA ARG A 129 -9.64 -1.41 4.55
C ARG A 129 -8.79 -0.37 3.84
N ALA A 130 -8.90 -0.30 2.52
CA ALA A 130 -8.15 0.65 1.71
C ALA A 130 -8.51 2.10 2.06
N SER A 131 -9.77 2.39 2.39
CA SER A 131 -10.20 3.73 2.81
C SER A 131 -9.54 4.22 4.10
N HIS A 132 -9.17 3.31 5.00
CA HIS A 132 -8.62 3.67 6.30
C HIS A 132 -7.16 4.10 6.26
N TYR A 133 -6.34 3.49 5.41
CA TYR A 133 -4.89 3.69 5.45
C TYR A 133 -4.14 3.68 4.12
N LEU A 134 -4.77 3.29 3.00
CA LEU A 134 -4.12 3.28 1.69
C LEU A 134 -4.33 4.59 0.92
N ASP A 135 -3.46 4.84 -0.06
CA ASP A 135 -3.57 5.96 -0.99
C ASP A 135 -4.78 5.80 -1.92
N GLU A 136 -5.27 6.91 -2.50
CA GLU A 136 -6.45 6.89 -3.36
C GLU A 136 -6.24 6.04 -4.62
N ASP A 137 -5.05 6.10 -5.22
CA ASP A 137 -4.74 5.29 -6.41
C ASP A 137 -4.79 3.78 -6.08
N THR A 138 -4.28 3.41 -4.91
CA THR A 138 -4.20 2.01 -4.47
C THR A 138 -5.57 1.46 -4.13
N LYS A 139 -6.53 2.30 -3.72
CA LYS A 139 -7.93 1.89 -3.50
C LYS A 139 -8.57 1.38 -4.77
N GLU A 140 -8.35 2.05 -5.90
CA GLU A 140 -8.88 1.58 -7.19
C GLU A 140 -8.13 0.32 -7.65
N ALA A 141 -6.81 0.29 -7.49
CA ALA A 141 -5.99 -0.86 -7.88
C ALA A 141 -6.35 -2.14 -7.14
N ILE A 142 -6.56 -2.10 -5.82
CA ILE A 142 -6.90 -3.30 -5.05
C ILE A 142 -8.28 -3.84 -5.40
N VAL A 143 -9.27 -2.96 -5.62
CA VAL A 143 -10.61 -3.38 -6.02
C VAL A 143 -10.56 -4.08 -7.37
N HIS A 144 -9.81 -3.56 -8.34
CA HIS A 144 -9.62 -4.21 -9.62
C HIS A 144 -8.93 -5.57 -9.51
N VAL A 145 -7.95 -5.72 -8.61
CA VAL A 145 -7.30 -7.02 -8.34
C VAL A 145 -8.32 -8.04 -7.80
N VAL A 146 -9.16 -7.63 -6.85
CA VAL A 146 -10.20 -8.49 -6.27
C VAL A 146 -11.20 -8.91 -7.34
N GLU A 147 -11.68 -7.98 -8.16
CA GLU A 147 -12.60 -8.26 -9.27
C GLU A 147 -11.98 -9.19 -10.32
N ASP A 148 -10.71 -9.01 -10.66
CA ASP A 148 -10.04 -9.84 -11.67
C ASP A 148 -9.87 -11.28 -11.18
N GLU A 149 -9.33 -11.47 -9.97
CA GLU A 149 -9.07 -12.79 -9.40
C GLU A 149 -10.34 -13.53 -8.99
N LEU A 150 -11.36 -12.85 -8.45
CA LEU A 150 -12.58 -13.49 -7.98
C LEU A 150 -13.68 -13.60 -9.06
N ILE A 151 -13.76 -12.67 -10.00
CA ILE A 151 -14.86 -12.62 -10.98
C ILE A 151 -14.36 -12.96 -12.38
N ARG A 152 -13.44 -12.18 -12.94
CA ARG A 152 -13.09 -12.29 -14.37
C ARG A 152 -12.48 -13.65 -14.72
N LYS A 153 -11.59 -14.17 -13.88
CA LYS A 153 -10.92 -15.46 -14.13
C LYS A 153 -11.85 -16.67 -14.03
N HIS A 154 -12.94 -16.56 -13.28
CA HIS A 154 -13.86 -17.66 -13.00
C HIS A 154 -15.24 -17.46 -13.63
N MET A 155 -15.40 -16.48 -14.51
CA MET A 155 -16.70 -16.09 -15.06
C MET A 155 -17.39 -17.25 -15.80
N GLN A 156 -16.66 -18.09 -16.53
CA GLN A 156 -17.23 -19.28 -17.17
C GLN A 156 -17.71 -20.30 -16.13
N THR A 157 -16.88 -20.60 -15.13
CA THR A 157 -17.18 -21.53 -14.04
C THR A 157 -18.37 -21.11 -13.17
N ILE A 158 -18.65 -19.81 -13.07
CA ILE A 158 -19.76 -19.28 -12.27
C ILE A 158 -21.10 -19.35 -13.03
N VAL A 159 -21.05 -19.32 -14.38
CA VAL A 159 -22.25 -19.26 -15.25
C VAL A 159 -22.72 -20.65 -15.69
N GLU A 160 -21.82 -21.63 -15.77
CA GLU A 160 -22.14 -23.05 -16.00
C GLU A 160 -22.79 -23.73 -14.78
#